data_AF-A0A9E5STF0-F1
#
_entry.id   AF-A0A9E5STF0-F1
#
_cell.length_a   1.000
_cell.length_b   1.000
_cell.length_c   1.000
_cell.angle_alpha   90.00
_cell.angle_beta   90.00
_cell.angle_gamma   90.00
#
_symmetry.space_group_name_H-M   'P 1'
#
loop_
_entity.id
_entity.type
_entity.pdbx_description
1 polymer ?
#
loop_
_entity_poly.entity_id
_entity_poly.type
_entity_poly.pdbx_seq_one_letter_code
_entity_poly.pdbx_strand_id
1 'polypeptide(L)'
;MTIAEAAAILNCKTVCGADKMDRPVSSACGADLMSDVLTFVKENCLLLTGMVNAHVVRTAEMLDVPCIVLVRGKVPTQDMIELAEQTGVTLLTCEYTLYEACGRLYQNGLPPCK
;
A
#
# COMPACT_ATOMS: atom_id res chain seq x y z
N MET A 1 -0.51 2.69 -13.58
CA MET A 1 0.82 2.85 -12.95
C MET A 1 1.22 1.50 -12.39
N THR A 2 2.50 1.13 -12.34
CA THR A 2 2.96 -0.10 -11.68
C THR A 2 3.31 0.17 -10.21
N ILE A 3 3.42 -0.88 -9.40
CA ILE A 3 3.90 -0.76 -8.02
C ILE A 3 5.33 -0.16 -8.01
N ALA A 4 6.18 -0.54 -8.95
CA ALA A 4 7.53 0.01 -9.11
C ALA A 4 7.54 1.53 -9.34
N GLU A 5 6.67 2.02 -10.22
CA GLU A 5 6.52 3.45 -10.49
C GLU A 5 6.04 4.21 -9.24
N ALA A 6 5.03 3.67 -8.55
CA ALA A 6 4.52 4.25 -7.32
C ALA A 6 5.58 4.27 -6.20
N ALA A 7 6.35 3.18 -6.06
CA ALA A 7 7.45 3.07 -5.12
C ALA A 7 8.56 4.10 -5.42
N ALA A 8 8.87 4.33 -6.69
CA ALA A 8 9.85 5.34 -7.10
C ALA A 8 9.37 6.77 -6.78
N ILE A 9 8.10 7.09 -7.05
CA ILE A 9 7.49 8.40 -6.74
C ILE A 9 7.56 8.69 -5.23
N LEU A 10 7.33 7.66 -4.42
CA LEU A 10 7.31 7.75 -2.96
C LEU A 10 8.67 7.49 -2.29
N ASN A 11 9.73 7.22 -3.07
CA ASN A 11 11.04 6.84 -2.56
C ASN A 11 10.96 5.72 -1.51
N CYS A 12 10.17 4.68 -1.82
CA CYS A 12 9.89 3.57 -0.92
C CYS A 12 11.07 2.62 -0.78
N LYS A 13 11.16 1.97 0.37
CA LYS A 13 11.92 0.73 0.56
C LYS A 13 10.98 -0.46 0.43
N THR A 14 11.36 -1.44 -0.39
CA THR A 14 10.65 -2.71 -0.50
C THR A 14 10.96 -3.58 0.71
N VAL A 15 9.91 -4.02 1.41
CA VAL A 15 10.03 -4.94 2.55
C VAL A 15 9.80 -6.37 2.09
N CYS A 16 8.72 -6.62 1.32
CA CYS A 16 8.45 -7.92 0.70
C CYS A 16 7.74 -7.74 -0.65
N GLY A 17 7.78 -8.79 -1.48
CA GLY A 17 7.11 -8.80 -2.81
C GLY A 17 7.91 -8.12 -3.92
N ALA A 18 9.24 -8.12 -3.86
CA ALA A 18 10.10 -7.53 -4.90
C ALA A 18 9.88 -8.15 -6.29
N ASP A 19 9.43 -9.40 -6.36
CA ASP A 19 9.06 -10.14 -7.57
C ASP A 19 7.74 -9.65 -8.20
N LYS A 20 6.96 -8.81 -7.51
CA LYS A 20 5.61 -8.37 -7.91
C LYS A 20 5.52 -6.89 -8.24
N MET A 21 6.67 -6.21 -8.33
CA MET A 21 6.74 -4.76 -8.53
C MET A 21 6.17 -4.30 -9.89
N ASP A 22 6.10 -5.20 -10.88
CA ASP A 22 5.52 -4.91 -12.20
C ASP A 22 3.98 -4.96 -12.24
N ARG A 23 3.32 -5.37 -11.13
CA ARG A 23 1.86 -5.42 -11.09
C ARG A 23 1.25 -4.02 -11.27
N PRO A 24 0.18 -3.89 -12.08
CA PRO A 24 -0.50 -2.62 -12.26
C PRO A 24 -1.35 -2.26 -11.03
N VAL A 25 -1.38 -0.98 -10.72
CA VAL A 25 -2.33 -0.34 -9.80
C VAL A 25 -3.14 0.72 -10.56
N SER A 26 -4.45 0.71 -10.32
CA SER A 26 -5.44 1.55 -11.01
C SER A 26 -5.78 2.81 -10.23
N SER A 27 -5.62 2.77 -8.91
CA SER A 27 -5.99 3.86 -7.99
C SER A 27 -5.20 3.77 -6.69
N ALA A 28 -5.34 4.79 -5.82
CA ALA A 28 -4.78 4.78 -4.48
C ALA A 28 -5.82 5.18 -3.42
N CYS A 29 -5.68 4.64 -2.22
CA CYS A 29 -6.50 4.97 -1.06
C CYS A 29 -5.60 5.22 0.14
N GLY A 30 -5.78 6.36 0.82
CA GLY A 30 -5.12 6.63 2.10
C GLY A 30 -6.10 6.45 3.25
N ALA A 31 -5.87 5.47 4.13
CA ALA A 31 -6.77 5.18 5.25
C ALA A 31 -6.03 4.63 6.48
N ASP A 32 -6.41 5.14 7.66
CA ASP A 32 -5.90 4.68 8.97
C ASP A 32 -7.01 4.02 9.82
N LEU A 33 -8.24 3.91 9.29
CA LEU A 33 -9.36 3.22 9.92
C LEU A 33 -9.75 2.00 9.09
N MET A 34 -9.89 0.84 9.72
CA MET A 34 -10.30 -0.39 9.01
C MET A 34 -11.68 -0.27 8.35
N SER A 35 -12.59 0.51 8.92
CA SER A 35 -13.89 0.81 8.32
C SER A 35 -13.75 1.50 6.97
N ASP A 36 -12.80 2.42 6.86
CA ASP A 36 -12.56 3.20 5.64
C ASP A 36 -11.89 2.32 4.58
N VAL A 37 -10.97 1.45 5.01
CA VAL A 37 -10.36 0.43 4.13
C VAL A 37 -11.44 -0.44 3.51
N LEU A 38 -12.37 -0.99 4.32
CA LEU A 38 -13.44 -1.85 3.82
C LEU A 38 -14.46 -1.13 2.93
N THR A 39 -14.63 0.19 3.12
CA THR A 39 -15.65 0.97 2.40
C THR A 39 -15.13 1.55 1.08
N PHE A 40 -13.89 2.03 1.06
CA PHE A 40 -13.36 2.83 -0.04
C PHE A 40 -12.32 2.11 -0.89
N VAL A 41 -11.72 1.02 -0.39
CA VAL A 41 -10.68 0.31 -1.14
C VAL A 41 -11.30 -0.66 -2.14
N LYS A 42 -10.76 -0.67 -3.35
CA LYS A 42 -11.17 -1.55 -4.45
C LYS A 42 -10.01 -2.44 -4.88
N GLU A 43 -10.33 -3.45 -5.67
CA GLU A 43 -9.36 -4.28 -6.38
C GLU A 43 -8.30 -3.41 -7.09
N ASN A 44 -7.05 -3.88 -7.10
CA ASN A 44 -5.93 -3.22 -7.78
C ASN A 44 -5.66 -1.77 -7.32
N CYS A 45 -6.11 -1.37 -6.12
CA CYS A 45 -5.79 -0.09 -5.49
C CYS A 45 -4.50 -0.21 -4.67
N LEU A 46 -3.75 0.88 -4.53
CA LEU A 46 -2.59 0.98 -3.65
C LEU A 46 -3.03 1.55 -2.30
N LEU A 47 -2.88 0.80 -1.21
CA LEU A 47 -3.30 1.23 0.13
C LEU A 47 -2.14 1.93 0.84
N LEU A 48 -2.33 3.20 1.19
CA LEU A 48 -1.41 3.96 2.04
C LEU A 48 -1.97 4.02 3.46
N THR A 49 -1.17 3.61 4.45
CA THR A 49 -1.61 3.57 5.85
C THR A 49 -0.45 3.70 6.82
N GLY A 50 -0.72 4.23 8.00
CA GLY A 50 0.17 4.21 9.15
C GLY A 50 -0.09 3.03 10.10
N MET A 51 -1.06 2.16 9.77
CA MET A 51 -1.42 0.99 10.56
C MET A 51 -0.38 -0.12 10.43
N VAL A 52 0.33 -0.41 11.53
CA VAL A 52 1.35 -1.46 11.59
C VAL A 52 0.77 -2.69 12.28
N ASN A 53 -0.05 -3.45 11.57
CA ASN A 53 -0.60 -4.70 12.08
C ASN A 53 -0.91 -5.69 10.94
N ALA A 54 -0.88 -6.98 11.26
CA ALA A 54 -1.17 -8.04 10.29
C ALA A 54 -2.64 -8.05 9.80
N HIS A 55 -3.58 -7.45 10.55
CA HIS A 55 -4.97 -7.36 10.11
C HIS A 55 -5.14 -6.55 8.83
N VAL A 56 -4.31 -5.51 8.63
CA VAL A 56 -4.30 -4.73 7.37
C VAL A 56 -3.98 -5.63 6.18
N VAL A 57 -2.98 -6.52 6.31
CA VAL A 57 -2.59 -7.45 5.24
C VAL A 57 -3.71 -8.42 4.92
N ARG A 58 -4.39 -8.93 5.95
CA ARG A 58 -5.53 -9.84 5.75
C ARG A 58 -6.69 -9.14 5.04
N THR A 59 -6.97 -7.89 5.40
CA THR A 59 -8.00 -7.10 4.71
C THR A 59 -7.59 -6.76 3.27
N ALA A 60 -6.32 -6.44 3.05
CA ALA A 60 -5.80 -6.22 1.71
C ALA A 60 -5.95 -7.46 0.82
N GLU A 61 -5.64 -8.65 1.36
CA GLU A 61 -5.84 -9.93 0.66
C GLU A 61 -7.33 -10.15 0.32
N MET A 62 -8.24 -10.00 1.28
CA MET A 62 -9.69 -10.17 1.04
C MET A 62 -10.27 -9.18 0.01
N LEU A 63 -9.64 -8.03 -0.19
CA LEU A 63 -10.08 -6.97 -1.11
C LEU A 63 -9.29 -6.95 -2.43
N ASP A 64 -8.44 -7.95 -2.69
CA ASP A 64 -7.56 -8.02 -3.87
C ASP A 64 -6.70 -6.75 -4.05
N VAL A 65 -6.16 -6.24 -2.95
CA VAL A 65 -5.24 -5.10 -2.89
C VAL A 65 -3.81 -5.62 -3.05
N PRO A 66 -3.13 -5.32 -4.17
CA PRO A 66 -1.83 -5.92 -4.48
C PRO A 66 -0.66 -5.33 -3.67
N CYS A 67 -0.84 -4.16 -3.06
CA CYS A 67 0.24 -3.43 -2.40
C CYS A 67 -0.24 -2.56 -1.21
N ILE A 68 0.51 -2.61 -0.12
CA ILE A 68 0.40 -1.72 1.04
C ILE A 68 1.66 -0.88 1.14
N VAL A 69 1.50 0.43 1.35
CA VAL A 69 2.57 1.39 1.64
C VAL A 69 2.41 1.90 3.07
N LEU A 70 3.38 1.56 3.91
CA LEU A 70 3.51 2.10 5.25
C LEU A 70 4.14 3.49 5.19
N VAL A 71 3.38 4.50 5.57
CA VAL A 71 3.82 5.89 5.57
C VAL A 71 4.47 6.30 6.90
N ARG A 72 5.06 7.50 6.96
CA ARG A 72 5.65 8.11 8.18
C ARG A 72 6.84 7.32 8.75
N GLY A 73 7.60 6.64 7.90
CA GLY A 73 8.78 5.85 8.30
C GLY A 73 8.43 4.64 9.17
N LYS A 74 7.17 4.17 9.12
CA LYS A 74 6.71 3.02 9.89
C LYS A 74 7.40 1.75 9.41
N VAL A 75 7.86 0.95 10.38
CA VAL A 75 8.51 -0.34 10.17
C VAL A 75 7.48 -1.45 10.43
N PRO A 76 7.25 -2.38 9.49
CA PRO A 76 6.33 -3.49 9.72
C PRO A 76 6.86 -4.46 10.78
N THR A 77 5.94 -5.11 11.50
CA THR A 77 6.27 -6.21 12.40
C THR A 77 6.58 -7.47 11.60
N GLN A 78 7.32 -8.40 12.21
CA GLN A 78 7.66 -9.68 11.58
C GLN A 78 6.41 -10.45 11.12
N ASP A 79 5.39 -10.55 11.98
CA ASP A 79 4.10 -11.20 11.65
C ASP A 79 3.41 -10.58 10.43
N MET A 80 3.54 -9.26 10.25
CA MET A 80 2.96 -8.56 9.10
C MET A 80 3.71 -8.91 7.81
N ILE A 81 5.04 -9.02 7.87
CA ILE A 81 5.89 -9.40 6.74
C ILE A 81 5.58 -10.84 6.34
N GLU A 82 5.58 -11.78 7.29
CA GLU A 82 5.31 -13.19 7.04
C GLU A 82 3.93 -13.40 6.42
N LEU A 83 2.91 -12.71 6.94
CA LEU A 83 1.57 -12.80 6.37
C LEU A 83 1.52 -12.20 4.95
N ALA A 84 2.21 -11.10 4.70
CA ALA A 84 2.23 -10.46 3.38
C ALA A 84 2.94 -11.35 2.33
N GLU A 85 4.00 -12.05 2.73
CA GLU A 85 4.66 -13.05 1.88
C GLU A 85 3.73 -14.22 1.55
N GLN A 86 3.00 -14.75 2.54
CA GLN A 86 2.06 -15.87 2.38
C GLN A 86 0.87 -15.52 1.49
N THR A 87 0.28 -14.34 1.67
CA THR A 87 -0.87 -13.86 0.87
C THR A 87 -0.43 -13.27 -0.47
N GLY A 88 0.86 -12.99 -0.61
CA GLY A 88 1.43 -12.40 -1.80
C GLY A 88 1.10 -10.91 -2.01
N VAL A 89 0.77 -10.21 -0.93
CA VAL A 89 0.63 -8.75 -0.88
C VAL A 89 2.02 -8.11 -0.81
N THR A 90 2.26 -7.08 -1.62
CA THR A 90 3.53 -6.34 -1.61
C THR A 90 3.52 -5.35 -0.44
N LEU A 91 4.63 -5.27 0.31
CA LEU A 91 4.77 -4.35 1.43
C LEU A 91 5.92 -3.39 1.20
N LEU A 92 5.60 -2.10 1.23
CA LEU A 92 6.54 -1.00 1.05
C LEU A 92 6.52 -0.09 2.27
N THR A 93 7.61 0.65 2.50
CA THR A 93 7.67 1.71 3.51
C THR A 93 8.24 3.00 2.92
N CYS A 94 7.70 4.16 3.29
CA CYS A 94 8.22 5.46 2.91
C CYS A 94 8.22 6.45 4.09
N GLU A 95 9.09 7.46 4.00
CA GLU A 95 9.25 8.48 5.04
C GLU A 95 8.15 9.56 4.99
N TYR A 96 7.44 9.68 3.87
CA TYR A 96 6.43 10.73 3.67
C TYR A 96 5.23 10.56 4.59
N THR A 97 4.58 11.67 4.95
CA THR A 97 3.28 11.63 5.64
C THR A 97 2.19 11.08 4.72
N LEU A 98 1.08 10.60 5.29
CA LEU A 98 -0.05 10.08 4.51
C LEU A 98 -0.54 11.08 3.45
N TYR A 99 -0.79 12.32 3.86
CA TYR A 99 -1.26 13.38 2.96
C TYR A 99 -0.26 13.67 1.84
N GLU A 100 1.02 13.81 2.19
CA GLU A 100 2.08 14.07 1.20
C GLU A 100 2.22 12.92 0.19
N ALA A 101 2.23 11.67 0.67
CA ALA A 101 2.33 10.51 -0.19
C ALA A 101 1.14 10.43 -1.16
N CYS A 102 -0.08 10.62 -0.66
CA CYS A 102 -1.28 10.70 -1.51
C CYS A 102 -1.18 11.84 -2.54
N GLY A 103 -0.73 13.02 -2.12
CA GLY A 103 -0.57 14.19 -3.00
C GLY A 103 0.43 13.93 -4.14
N ARG A 104 1.57 13.31 -3.83
CA ARG A 104 2.59 12.93 -4.82
C ARG A 104 2.04 11.93 -5.85
N LEU A 105 1.32 10.90 -5.39
CA LEU A 105 0.71 9.92 -6.30
C LEU A 105 -0.36 10.56 -7.19
N TYR A 106 -1.21 11.41 -6.61
CA TYR A 106 -2.26 12.11 -7.36
C TYR A 106 -1.69 13.03 -8.44
N GLN A 107 -0.64 13.80 -8.11
CA GLN A 107 0.06 14.67 -9.06
C GLN A 107 0.72 13.90 -10.21
N ASN A 108 1.10 12.64 -9.98
CA ASN A 108 1.67 11.74 -10.99
C ASN A 108 0.62 10.89 -11.73
N GLY A 109 -0.67 11.24 -11.60
CA GLY A 109 -1.75 10.66 -12.41
C GLY A 109 -2.35 9.37 -11.87
N LEU A 110 -2.04 8.97 -10.62
CA LEU A 110 -2.75 7.87 -9.96
C LEU A 110 -4.04 8.42 -9.30
N PRO A 111 -5.24 8.08 -9.82
CA PRO A 111 -6.48 8.63 -9.29
C PRO A 111 -6.83 8.04 -7.91
N PRO A 112 -7.66 8.73 -7.11
CA PRO A 112 -8.15 8.18 -5.86
C PRO A 112 -9.13 7.02 -6.12
N CYS A 113 -9.15 6.08 -5.18
CA CYS A 113 -10.21 5.09 -5.05
C CYS A 113 -11.59 5.84 -4.95
N LYS A 114 -12.59 5.43 -5.74
CA LYS A 114 -13.93 6.09 -5.85
C LYS A 114 -14.99 5.41 -5.03
#